data_AF-T0LGV6-F1
#
_entry.id   AF-T0LGV6-F1
#
_cell.length_a   1.000
_cell.length_b   1.000
_cell.length_c   1.000
_cell.angle_alpha   90.00
_cell.angle_beta   90.00
_cell.angle_gamma   90.00
#
_symmetry.space_group_name_H-M   'P 1'
#
loop_
_entity.id
_entity.type
_entity.pdbx_description
1 polymer ?
#
loop_
_entity_poly.entity_id
_entity_poly.type
_entity_poly.pdbx_seq_one_letter_code
_entity_poly.pdbx_strand_id
1 'polypeptide(L)'
;MLRSDSKIASVLGSLEFTDARLSYFWDEAKLTGQAWGKILNLNKPAWDVYFVYGPKASWKKSPPKPNFWMHQLSGCEDKALFLDLEGLEVEVKKLLSTVKN
;
A
#
# COMPACT_ATOMS: atom_id res chain seq x y z
N MET A 1 -0.92 -17.34 -2.12
CA MET A 1 -0.96 -16.94 -0.69
C MET A 1 0.20 -17.64 0.01
N LEU A 2 1.04 -16.93 0.77
CA LEU A 2 2.20 -17.54 1.43
C LEU A 2 1.74 -18.55 2.49
N ARG A 3 2.44 -19.68 2.61
CA ARG A 3 2.10 -20.75 3.57
C ARG A 3 2.40 -20.38 5.04
N SER A 4 3.31 -19.44 5.28
CA SER A 4 3.63 -18.91 6.61
C SER A 4 4.34 -17.55 6.50
N ASP A 5 4.37 -16.80 7.60
CA ASP A 5 5.19 -15.59 7.74
C ASP A 5 6.62 -15.96 8.17
N SER A 6 7.42 -16.41 7.20
CA SER A 6 8.83 -16.75 7.41
C SER A 6 9.67 -16.40 6.20
N LYS A 7 10.97 -16.17 6.42
CA LYS A 7 11.93 -15.92 5.33
C LYS A 7 11.86 -16.99 4.24
N ILE A 8 11.81 -18.27 4.67
CA ILE A 8 11.81 -19.42 3.75
C ILE A 8 10.54 -19.41 2.91
N ALA A 9 9.37 -19.22 3.52
CA ALA A 9 8.12 -19.14 2.78
C ALA A 9 8.10 -17.96 1.80
N SER A 10 8.63 -16.79 2.21
CA SER A 10 8.77 -15.63 1.33
C SER A 10 9.66 -15.89 0.12
N VAL A 11 10.83 -16.53 0.33
CA VAL A 11 11.74 -16.91 -0.78
C VAL A 11 11.04 -17.86 -1.73
N LEU A 12 10.39 -18.92 -1.23
CA LEU A 12 9.68 -19.87 -2.07
C LEU A 12 8.55 -19.21 -2.86
N GLY A 13 7.78 -18.31 -2.24
CA GLY A 13 6.73 -17.55 -2.92
C GLY A 13 7.26 -16.60 -3.99
N SER A 14 8.44 -16.01 -3.80
CA SER A 14 9.06 -15.12 -4.81
C SER A 14 9.45 -15.85 -6.10
N LEU A 15 9.62 -17.18 -6.03
CA LEU A 15 9.96 -18.00 -7.20
C LEU A 15 8.73 -18.33 -8.06
N GLU A 16 7.51 -18.20 -7.53
CA GLU A 16 6.28 -18.49 -8.28
C GLU A 16 6.03 -17.49 -9.41
N PHE A 17 6.57 -16.27 -9.32
CA PHE A 17 6.39 -15.24 -10.33
C PHE A 17 7.71 -14.49 -10.55
N THR A 18 8.34 -14.74 -11.69
CA THR A 18 9.64 -14.17 -12.03
C THR A 18 9.48 -13.19 -13.19
N ASP A 19 9.51 -11.89 -12.88
CA ASP A 19 9.54 -10.79 -13.85
C ASP A 19 10.65 -9.83 -13.41
N ALA A 20 11.47 -9.37 -14.35
CA ALA A 20 12.63 -8.51 -14.06
C ALA A 20 12.25 -7.16 -13.41
N ARG A 21 10.98 -6.75 -13.50
CA ARG A 21 10.46 -5.52 -12.89
C ARG A 21 10.05 -5.72 -11.44
N LEU A 22 10.08 -6.95 -10.93
CA LEU A 22 9.66 -7.27 -9.57
C LEU A 22 10.85 -7.38 -8.64
N SER A 23 10.64 -6.89 -7.42
CA SER A 23 11.58 -7.05 -6.33
C SER A 23 10.81 -7.50 -5.10
N TYR A 24 11.27 -8.59 -4.50
CA TYR A 24 10.66 -9.20 -3.34
C TYR A 24 11.46 -8.84 -2.10
N PHE A 25 10.75 -8.42 -1.05
CA PHE A 25 11.34 -8.11 0.25
C PHE A 25 10.57 -8.85 1.33
N TRP A 26 11.29 -9.42 2.29
CA TRP A 26 10.69 -9.91 3.54
C TRP A 26 11.11 -8.99 4.68
N ASP A 27 10.12 -8.53 5.44
CA ASP A 27 10.29 -7.54 6.50
C ASP A 27 9.85 -8.12 7.84
N GLU A 28 10.76 -8.87 8.46
CA GLU A 28 10.54 -9.55 9.75
C GLU A 28 10.15 -8.56 10.86
N ALA A 29 10.80 -7.39 10.89
CA ALA A 29 10.57 -6.36 11.88
C ALA A 29 9.31 -5.52 11.61
N LYS A 30 8.60 -5.77 10.49
CA LYS A 30 7.37 -5.07 10.09
C LYS A 30 7.58 -3.56 9.97
N LEU A 31 8.79 -3.13 9.60
CA LEU A 31 9.19 -1.72 9.49
C LEU A 31 8.30 -0.97 8.50
N THR A 32 7.97 -1.61 7.39
CA THR A 32 7.07 -1.11 6.34
C THR A 32 5.69 -0.87 6.93
N GLY A 33 5.08 -1.87 7.57
CA GLY A 33 3.77 -1.72 8.20
C GLY A 33 3.73 -0.59 9.23
N GLN A 34 4.78 -0.45 10.04
CA GLN A 34 4.90 0.64 11.01
C GLN A 34 5.05 2.02 10.36
N ALA A 35 5.81 2.13 9.28
CA ALA A 35 6.02 3.40 8.58
C ALA A 35 4.72 3.95 8.01
N TRP A 36 3.93 3.11 7.32
CA TRP A 36 2.62 3.51 6.80
C TRP A 36 1.59 3.69 7.91
N GLY A 37 1.60 2.83 8.96
CA GLY A 37 0.73 3.00 10.12
C GLY A 37 0.86 4.39 10.76
N LYS A 38 2.09 4.91 10.89
CA LYS A 38 2.34 6.28 11.37
C LYS A 38 1.80 7.36 10.44
N ILE A 39 1.94 7.19 9.12
CA ILE A 39 1.47 8.16 8.12
C ILE A 39 -0.06 8.26 8.10
N LEU A 40 -0.73 7.11 8.28
CA LEU A 40 -2.19 6.99 8.22
C LEU A 40 -2.85 7.11 9.59
N ASN A 41 -2.07 7.28 10.66
CA ASN A 41 -2.53 7.29 12.04
C ASN A 41 -3.32 6.02 12.42
N LEU A 42 -2.87 4.86 11.93
CA LEU A 42 -3.46 3.56 12.23
C LEU A 42 -2.79 2.92 13.45
N ASN A 43 -3.62 2.44 14.37
CA ASN A 43 -3.21 1.74 15.59
C ASN A 43 -3.23 0.21 15.45
N LYS A 44 -3.60 -0.31 14.28
CA LYS A 44 -3.68 -1.74 13.97
C LYS A 44 -3.01 -2.02 12.62
N PRO A 45 -2.44 -3.22 12.42
CA PRO A 45 -1.96 -3.64 11.10
C PRO A 45 -3.07 -3.54 10.07
N ALA A 46 -2.75 -2.93 8.93
CA ALA A 46 -3.66 -2.79 7.82
C ALA A 46 -3.24 -3.73 6.68
N TRP A 47 -4.17 -4.56 6.24
CA TRP A 47 -4.08 -5.39 5.04
C TRP A 47 -4.99 -4.82 3.97
N ASP A 48 -4.66 -5.08 2.69
CA ASP A 48 -5.43 -4.61 1.54
C ASP A 48 -5.67 -3.10 1.55
N VAL A 49 -4.58 -2.34 1.42
CA VAL A 49 -4.57 -0.87 1.42
C VAL A 49 -4.19 -0.34 0.04
N TYR A 50 -4.96 0.61 -0.45
CA TYR A 50 -4.79 1.25 -1.76
C TYR A 50 -4.34 2.68 -1.54
N PHE A 51 -3.15 3.02 -2.03
CA PHE A 51 -2.60 4.38 -1.93
C PHE A 51 -2.57 5.05 -3.29
N VAL A 52 -2.99 6.31 -3.33
CA VAL A 52 -2.87 7.15 -4.52
C VAL A 52 -1.91 8.29 -4.22
N TYR A 53 -0.85 8.38 -5.01
CA TYR A 53 0.18 9.41 -4.91
C TYR A 53 0.16 10.28 -6.16
N GLY A 54 0.22 11.60 -5.98
CA GLY A 54 0.36 12.56 -7.06
C GLY A 54 1.79 12.65 -7.60
N PRO A 55 2.01 13.40 -8.70
CA PRO A 55 3.29 13.49 -9.40
C PRO A 55 4.44 14.10 -8.57
N LYS A 56 4.11 14.84 -7.50
CA LYS A 56 5.10 15.45 -6.60
C LYS A 56 5.53 14.53 -5.46
N ALA A 57 4.97 13.33 -5.36
CA ALA A 57 5.34 12.38 -4.31
C ALA A 57 6.76 11.84 -4.55
N SER A 58 7.59 11.88 -3.50
CA SER A 58 8.97 11.40 -3.54
C SER A 58 9.22 10.50 -2.35
N TRP A 59 9.68 9.28 -2.62
CA TRP A 59 10.03 8.30 -1.60
C TRP A 59 11.48 8.55 -1.18
N LYS A 60 11.68 9.11 0.00
CA LYS A 60 13.01 9.40 0.58
C LYS A 60 13.27 8.46 1.76
N LYS A 61 13.58 9.02 2.93
CA LYS A 61 13.79 8.26 4.18
C LYS A 61 12.49 7.66 4.74
N SER A 62 11.35 8.27 4.42
CA SER A 62 10.02 7.80 4.81
C SER A 62 9.08 7.85 3.59
N PRO A 63 8.02 7.02 3.57
CA PRO A 63 7.00 7.17 2.55
C PRO A 63 6.37 8.57 2.66
N PRO A 64 6.03 9.21 1.52
CA PRO A 64 5.25 10.44 1.57
C PRO A 64 3.83 10.15 2.06
N LYS A 65 3.13 11.17 2.54
CA LYS A 65 1.69 11.04 2.79
C LYS A 65 0.97 10.85 1.44
N PRO A 66 0.11 9.82 1.30
CA PRO A 66 -0.68 9.65 0.09
C PRO A 66 -1.67 10.82 -0.07
N ASN A 67 -1.98 11.17 -1.31
CA ASN A 67 -3.02 12.15 -1.62
C ASN A 67 -4.41 11.61 -1.28
N PHE A 68 -4.59 10.30 -1.48
CA PHE A 68 -5.80 9.58 -1.17
C PHE A 68 -5.46 8.14 -0.82
N TRP A 69 -6.27 7.51 0.03
CA TRP A 69 -6.12 6.10 0.35
C TRP A 69 -7.44 5.47 0.75
N MET A 70 -7.56 4.17 0.51
CA MET A 70 -8.68 3.32 0.93
C MET A 70 -8.15 2.00 1.45
N HIS A 71 -8.97 1.24 2.16
CA HIS A 71 -8.60 -0.07 2.70
C HIS A 71 -9.77 -1.07 2.70
N GLN A 72 -9.48 -2.36 2.88
CA GLN A 72 -10.50 -3.40 3.08
C GLN A 72 -10.50 -4.01 4.49
N LEU A 73 -10.10 -3.23 5.50
CA LEU A 73 -10.13 -3.66 6.90
C LEU A 73 -11.57 -3.88 7.40
N SER A 74 -11.92 -5.13 7.67
CA SER A 74 -13.14 -5.47 8.39
C SER A 74 -13.03 -5.03 9.86
N GLY A 75 -14.09 -4.40 10.37
CA GLY A 75 -14.12 -3.93 11.77
C GLY A 75 -13.33 -2.65 12.06
N CYS A 76 -12.89 -1.91 11.04
CA CYS A 76 -12.47 -0.53 11.21
C CYS A 76 -13.72 0.37 11.30
N GLU A 77 -13.76 1.26 12.29
CA GLU A 77 -14.90 2.17 12.50
C GLU A 77 -15.03 3.22 11.39
N ASP A 78 -13.92 3.50 10.69
CA ASP A 78 -13.84 4.54 9.67
C ASP A 78 -14.27 4.01 8.29
N LYS A 79 -15.57 3.69 8.16
CA LYS A 79 -16.18 3.19 6.91
C LYS A 79 -16.00 4.14 5.72
N ALA A 80 -15.72 5.42 5.98
CA ALA A 80 -15.46 6.42 4.95
C ALA A 80 -14.22 6.09 4.08
N LEU A 81 -13.33 5.23 4.56
CA LEU A 81 -12.11 4.83 3.88
C LEU A 81 -12.16 3.37 3.41
N PHE A 82 -13.32 2.72 3.49
CA PHE A 82 -13.48 1.39 2.91
C PHE A 82 -13.39 1.46 1.38
N LEU A 83 -12.83 0.43 0.75
CA LEU A 83 -12.63 0.40 -0.70
C LEU A 83 -13.95 0.62 -1.45
N ASP A 84 -14.01 1.72 -2.18
CA ASP A 84 -14.99 2.04 -3.20
C ASP A 84 -14.25 2.24 -4.53
N LEU A 85 -14.52 1.35 -5.49
CA LEU A 85 -13.81 1.33 -6.77
C LEU A 85 -14.08 2.61 -7.58
N GLU A 86 -15.31 3.12 -7.55
CA GLU A 86 -15.69 4.33 -8.29
C GLU A 86 -14.98 5.56 -7.70
N GLY A 87 -15.00 5.70 -6.38
CA GLY A 87 -14.28 6.76 -5.68
C GLY A 87 -12.77 6.71 -5.92
N LEU A 88 -12.16 5.51 -5.91
CA LEU A 88 -10.74 5.35 -6.20
C LEU A 88 -10.41 5.78 -7.65
N GLU A 89 -11.25 5.40 -8.62
CA GLU A 89 -11.07 5.77 -10.02
C GLU A 89 -11.16 7.29 -10.22
N VAL A 90 -12.10 7.96 -9.54
CA VAL A 90 -12.24 9.42 -9.58
C VAL A 90 -10.98 10.12 -9.08
N GLU A 91 -10.44 9.70 -7.93
CA GLU A 91 -9.23 10.31 -7.36
C GLU A 91 -7.98 10.06 -8.23
N VAL A 92 -7.88 8.87 -8.84
CA VAL A 92 -6.81 8.58 -9.82
C VAL A 92 -6.93 9.50 -11.04
N LYS A 93 -8.12 9.60 -11.64
CA LYS A 93 -8.36 10.47 -12.81
C LYS A 93 -8.05 11.94 -12.53
N LYS A 94 -8.43 12.42 -11.35
CA LYS A 94 -8.16 13.79 -10.88
C LYS A 94 -6.66 14.08 -10.76
N LEU A 95 -5.88 13.13 -10.27
CA LEU A 95 -4.43 13.30 -10.21
C LEU A 95 -3.79 13.24 -11.60
N LEU A 96 -4.26 12.34 -12.47
CA LEU A 96 -3.77 12.23 -13.85
C LEU A 96 -4.05 13.48 -14.68
N SER A 97 -5.20 14.14 -14.49
CA SER A 97 -5.50 15.40 -15.19
C SER A 97 -4.54 16.53 -14.81
N THR A 98 -3.95 16.48 -13.60
CA THR A 98 -2.98 17.46 -13.10
C THR A 98 -1.58 17.27 -13.71
N VAL A 99 -1.30 16.11 -14.30
CA VAL A 99 0.01 15.79 -14.92
C VAL A 99 0.09 16.25 -16.37
N LYS A 100 -1.04 16.56 -17.02
CA LYS A 100 -1.05 17.08 -18.40
C LYS A 100 -0.56 18.53 -18.46
N ASN A 101 0.75 18.70 -18.56
CA ASN A 101 1.44 19.88 -19.11
C ASN A 101 2.66 19.40 -19.89
#